data_AF-A0ABD0BPM8-F1
#
_entry.id   AF-A0ABD0BPM8-F1
#
_cell.length_a   1.000
_cell.length_b   1.000
_cell.length_c   1.000
_cell.angle_alpha   90.00
_cell.angle_beta   90.00
_cell.angle_gamma   90.00
#
_symmetry.space_group_name_H-M   'P 1'
#
loop_
_entity.id
_entity.type
_entity.pdbx_description
1 polymer ?
#
loop_
_entity_poly.entity_id
_entity_poly.type
_entity_poly.pdbx_seq_one_letter_code
_entity_poly.pdbx_strand_id
1 'polypeptide(L)'
;MNPYAVGQNRDGTRDVGLMQINSSHFTALESRGIDEYRLITEPCTSIMVGASILAGMIRVYGYNWEAVGAYNAGLKKENYPQRMKYAHKVWAKYQQLKLAARY
;
A
#
# COMPACT_ATOMS: atom_id res chain seq x y z
N MET A 1 -8.73 -7.07 -10.58
CA MET A 1 -7.42 -6.70 -9.97
C MET A 1 -6.33 -7.17 -10.91
N ASN A 2 -5.29 -6.36 -11.16
CA ASN A 2 -4.17 -6.73 -12.04
C ASN A 2 -2.89 -6.90 -11.19
N PRO A 3 -2.33 -8.12 -11.05
CA PRO A 3 -1.09 -8.33 -10.30
C PRO A 3 0.14 -7.74 -11.01
N TYR A 4 0.07 -7.53 -12.33
CA TYR A 4 1.17 -6.95 -13.13
C TYR A 4 1.12 -5.42 -13.20
N ALA A 5 0.40 -4.77 -12.27
CA ALA A 5 0.24 -3.32 -12.27
C ALA A 5 1.56 -2.61 -11.93
N VAL A 6 1.93 -1.61 -12.73
CA VAL A 6 3.07 -0.72 -12.49
C VAL A 6 2.59 0.72 -12.60
N GLY A 7 2.75 1.49 -11.53
CA GLY A 7 2.46 2.91 -11.46
C GLY A 7 3.76 3.73 -11.41
N GLN A 8 3.84 4.84 -12.13
CA GLN A 8 4.97 5.78 -12.05
C GLN A 8 4.58 7.02 -11.25
N ASN A 9 5.43 7.40 -10.31
CA ASN A 9 5.24 8.58 -9.47
C ASN A 9 6.08 9.75 -9.97
N ARG A 10 5.63 10.98 -9.65
CA ARG A 10 6.29 12.22 -10.09
C ARG A 10 7.69 12.42 -9.49
N ASP A 11 7.97 11.76 -8.38
CA ASP A 11 9.27 11.80 -7.70
C ASP A 11 10.27 10.78 -8.25
N GLY A 12 9.91 10.07 -9.33
CA GLY A 12 10.75 9.05 -9.96
C GLY A 12 10.64 7.67 -9.30
N THR A 13 9.89 7.53 -8.20
CA THR A 13 9.57 6.21 -7.66
C THR A 13 8.52 5.50 -8.51
N ARG A 14 8.40 4.18 -8.34
CA ARG A 14 7.35 3.39 -8.98
C ARG A 14 6.67 2.48 -7.98
N ASP A 15 5.40 2.18 -8.22
CA ASP A 15 4.59 1.26 -7.42
C ASP A 15 4.32 -0.01 -8.22
N VAL A 16 4.59 -1.17 -7.63
CA VAL A 16 4.56 -2.45 -8.37
C VAL A 16 3.67 -3.49 -7.71
N GLY A 17 3.15 -4.39 -8.54
CA GLY A 17 2.43 -5.55 -8.06
C GLY A 17 1.00 -5.24 -7.64
N LEU A 18 0.33 -6.28 -7.14
CA LEU A 18 -1.06 -6.22 -6.68
C LEU A 18 -1.29 -5.17 -5.57
N MET A 19 -0.34 -5.06 -4.65
CA MET A 19 -0.42 -4.12 -3.52
C MET A 19 0.20 -2.75 -3.81
N GLN A 20 0.69 -2.52 -5.03
CA GLN A 20 1.33 -1.26 -5.44
C GLN A 20 2.46 -0.86 -4.46
N ILE A 21 3.43 -1.75 -4.27
CA ILE A 21 4.56 -1.54 -3.37
C ILE A 21 5.51 -0.51 -3.99
N ASN A 22 5.75 0.59 -3.27
CA ASN A 22 6.63 1.64 -3.73
C ASN A 22 8.11 1.22 -3.75
N SER A 23 8.84 1.65 -4.78
CA SER A 23 10.24 1.31 -5.00
C SER A 23 11.20 1.82 -3.91
N SER A 24 10.77 2.77 -3.08
CA SER A 24 11.52 3.18 -1.88
C SER A 24 11.75 2.05 -0.87
N HIS A 25 10.95 0.98 -0.92
CA HIS A 25 11.14 -0.20 -0.06
C HIS A 25 12.09 -1.25 -0.66
N PHE A 26 12.49 -1.15 -1.93
CA PHE A 26 13.17 -2.23 -2.65
C PHE A 26 14.50 -2.61 -2.03
N THR A 27 15.36 -1.65 -1.67
CA THR A 27 16.65 -1.96 -1.02
C THR A 27 16.48 -2.82 0.24
N ALA A 28 15.46 -2.53 1.05
CA ALA A 28 15.19 -3.31 2.26
C ALA A 28 14.60 -4.70 1.93
N LEU A 29 13.78 -4.81 0.89
CA LEU A 29 13.15 -6.07 0.45
C LEU A 29 14.15 -7.00 -0.24
N GLU A 30 15.06 -6.45 -1.05
CA GLU A 30 16.14 -7.18 -1.72
C GLU A 30 17.06 -7.86 -0.71
N SER A 31 17.35 -7.19 0.42
CA SER A 31 18.13 -7.80 1.53
C SER A 31 17.46 -9.03 2.14
N ARG A 32 16.16 -9.25 1.87
CA ARG A 32 15.34 -10.39 2.30
C ARG A 32 15.00 -11.34 1.15
N GLY A 33 15.65 -11.18 -0.01
CA GLY A 33 15.42 -12.00 -1.20
C GLY A 33 14.09 -11.72 -1.91
N ILE A 34 13.49 -10.54 -1.70
CA ILE A 34 12.27 -10.12 -2.39
C ILE A 34 12.64 -8.99 -3.36
N ASP A 35 12.76 -9.33 -4.63
CA ASP A 35 12.99 -8.36 -5.70
C ASP A 35 11.66 -7.87 -6.33
N GLU A 36 11.77 -6.90 -7.23
CA GLU A 36 10.63 -6.37 -7.97
C GLU A 36 9.89 -7.43 -8.78
N TYR A 37 10.62 -8.37 -9.40
CA TYR A 37 10.01 -9.42 -10.21
C TYR A 37 9.04 -10.25 -9.38
N ARG A 38 9.46 -10.69 -8.19
CA ARG A 38 8.62 -11.43 -7.26
C ARG A 38 7.41 -10.61 -6.79
N LEU A 39 7.57 -9.31 -6.54
CA LEU A 39 6.44 -8.44 -6.19
C LEU A 39 5.37 -8.36 -7.29
N ILE A 40 5.79 -8.50 -8.56
CA ILE A 40 4.93 -8.44 -9.75
C ILE A 40 4.31 -9.82 -10.07
N THR A 41 5.11 -10.89 -10.01
CA THR A 41 4.71 -12.23 -10.47
C THR A 41 4.13 -13.12 -9.37
N GLU A 42 4.37 -12.80 -8.10
CA GLU A 42 3.88 -13.57 -6.95
C GLU A 42 2.86 -12.73 -6.14
N PRO A 43 1.54 -12.84 -6.42
CA PRO A 43 0.51 -12.05 -5.73
C PRO A 43 0.54 -12.22 -4.21
N CYS A 44 0.82 -13.43 -3.71
CA CYS A 44 0.94 -13.69 -2.27
C CYS A 44 2.11 -12.91 -1.66
N THR A 45 3.26 -12.85 -2.33
CA THR A 45 4.41 -12.05 -1.89
C THR A 45 4.06 -10.56 -1.86
N SER A 46 3.40 -10.06 -2.91
CA SER A 46 2.88 -8.67 -2.95
C SER A 46 1.97 -8.37 -1.77
N ILE A 47 1.00 -9.26 -1.48
CA ILE A 47 0.06 -9.13 -0.35
C ILE A 47 0.77 -9.14 1.00
N MET A 48 1.68 -10.09 1.23
CA MET A 48 2.40 -10.21 2.49
C MET A 48 3.30 -8.99 2.75
N VAL A 49 4.00 -8.51 1.72
CA VAL A 49 4.82 -7.30 1.81
C VAL A 49 3.95 -6.09 2.12
N GLY A 50 2.86 -5.89 1.37
CA GLY A 50 1.92 -4.78 1.61
C GLY A 50 1.34 -4.81 3.02
N ALA A 51 0.94 -5.99 3.51
CA ALA A 51 0.46 -6.18 4.87
C ALA A 51 1.53 -5.84 5.92
N SER A 52 2.79 -6.22 5.69
CA SER A 52 3.90 -5.90 6.60
C SER A 52 4.18 -4.39 6.69
N ILE A 53 4.10 -3.68 5.57
CA ILE A 53 4.25 -2.22 5.51
C ILE A 53 3.08 -1.55 6.25
N LEU A 54 1.85 -1.99 5.99
CA LEU A 54 0.66 -1.50 6.68
C LEU A 54 0.74 -1.74 8.19
N ALA A 55 1.23 -2.90 8.64
CA ALA A 55 1.45 -3.19 10.05
C ALA A 55 2.44 -2.21 10.69
N GLY A 56 3.47 -1.79 9.95
CA GLY A 56 4.36 -0.71 10.35
C GLY A 56 3.63 0.62 10.53
N MET A 57 2.73 0.98 9.60
CA MET A 57 1.92 2.20 9.70
C MET A 57 0.96 2.16 10.89
N ILE A 58 0.34 1.01 11.15
CA ILE A 58 -0.53 0.77 12.31
C ILE A 58 0.25 0.93 13.62
N ARG A 59 1.51 0.49 13.67
CA ARG A 59 2.36 0.68 14.86
C ARG A 59 2.62 2.16 15.16
N VAL A 60 2.70 3.01 14.13
CA VAL A 60 2.97 4.45 14.28
C VAL A 60 1.71 5.25 14.59
N TYR A 61 0.62 5.02 13.84
CA TYR A 61 -0.61 5.82 13.93
C TYR A 61 -1.76 5.16 14.67
N GLY A 62 -1.63 3.89 15.06
CA GLY A 62 -2.70 3.09 15.63
C GLY A 62 -3.57 2.41 14.57
N TYR A 63 -4.48 1.55 15.04
CA TYR A 63 -5.38 0.79 14.16
C TYR A 63 -6.56 1.65 13.68
N ASN A 64 -6.31 2.50 12.69
CA ASN A 64 -7.29 3.45 12.17
C ASN A 64 -7.08 3.77 10.69
N TRP A 65 -7.94 4.63 10.14
CA TRP A 65 -7.90 5.05 8.74
C TRP A 65 -6.68 5.93 8.40
N GLU A 66 -6.07 6.62 9.37
CA GLU A 66 -4.83 7.36 9.11
C GLU A 66 -3.67 6.41 8.78
N ALA A 67 -3.57 5.25 9.45
CA ALA A 67 -2.57 4.24 9.10
C ALA A 67 -2.74 3.72 7.66
N VAL A 68 -3.98 3.56 7.20
CA VAL A 68 -4.28 3.22 5.79
C VAL A 68 -3.87 4.35 4.85
N GLY A 69 -4.09 5.60 5.24
CA GLY A 69 -3.60 6.77 4.52
C GLY A 69 -2.07 6.83 4.46
N ALA A 70 -1.40 6.52 5.57
CA ALA A 70 0.06 6.53 5.70
C ALA A 70 0.74 5.47 4.85
N TYR A 71 0.08 4.34 4.60
CA TYR A 71 0.56 3.35 3.63
C TYR A 71 0.77 3.97 2.25
N ASN A 72 -0.13 4.86 1.81
CA ASN A 72 -0.05 5.47 0.48
C ASN A 72 0.78 6.76 0.45
N ALA A 73 0.66 7.62 1.46
CA ALA A 73 1.30 8.94 1.45
C ALA A 73 2.50 9.07 2.40
N GLY A 74 2.87 8.03 3.13
CA GLY A 74 4.03 8.02 4.02
C GLY A 74 3.86 8.79 5.33
N LEU A 75 4.95 8.85 6.10
CA LEU A 75 4.98 9.31 7.51
C LEU A 75 5.20 10.81 7.70
N LYS A 76 5.62 11.54 6.66
CA LYS A 76 5.89 12.98 6.77
C LYS A 76 4.65 13.71 7.29
N LYS A 77 4.82 14.68 8.20
CA LYS A 77 3.68 15.36 8.84
C LYS A 77 2.86 16.14 7.82
N GLU A 78 3.53 16.77 6.86
CA GLU A 78 2.95 17.52 5.75
C GLU A 78 2.01 16.67 4.87
N ASN A 79 2.15 15.33 4.90
CA ASN A 79 1.35 14.43 4.09
C ASN A 79 -0.01 14.07 4.72
N TYR A 80 -0.34 14.60 5.91
CA TYR A 80 -1.62 14.33 6.58
C TYR A 80 -2.85 14.57 5.67
N PRO A 81 -2.96 15.68 4.91
CA PRO A 81 -4.10 15.87 4.01
C PRO A 81 -4.20 14.78 2.93
N GLN A 82 -3.07 14.32 2.39
CA GLN A 82 -3.00 13.26 1.38
C GLN A 82 -3.35 11.90 1.99
N ARG A 83 -2.88 11.61 3.21
CA ARG A 83 -3.27 10.41 3.98
C ARG A 83 -4.79 10.33 4.11
N MET A 84 -5.42 11.40 4.59
CA MET A 84 -6.87 11.42 4.81
C MET A 84 -7.66 11.36 3.49
N LYS A 85 -7.17 12.03 2.43
CA LYS A 85 -7.78 11.93 1.10
C LYS A 85 -7.76 10.49 0.58
N TYR A 86 -6.65 9.78 0.71
CA TYR A 86 -6.55 8.37 0.32
C TYR A 86 -7.42 7.48 1.21
N ALA A 87 -7.35 7.67 2.52
CA ALA A 87 -8.13 6.90 3.49
C ALA A 87 -9.64 6.99 3.23
N HIS A 88 -10.17 8.18 2.91
CA HIS A 88 -11.57 8.36 2.54
C HIS A 88 -11.94 7.61 1.25
N LYS A 89 -11.06 7.57 0.24
CA LYS A 89 -11.29 6.77 -0.98
C LYS A 89 -11.40 5.28 -0.65
N VAL A 90 -10.49 4.78 0.17
CA VAL A 90 -10.51 3.37 0.59
C VAL A 90 -11.76 3.07 1.42
N TRP A 91 -12.11 3.94 2.38
CA TRP A 91 -13.30 3.78 3.20
C TRP A 91 -14.57 3.73 2.35
N ALA A 92 -14.75 4.64 1.39
CA ALA A 92 -15.89 4.65 0.49
C ALA A 92 -16.00 3.33 -0.30
N LYS A 93 -14.87 2.83 -0.84
CA LYS A 93 -14.86 1.54 -1.54
C LYS A 93 -15.15 0.37 -0.61
N TYR A 94 -14.60 0.38 0.60
CA TYR A 94 -14.84 -0.65 1.61
C TYR A 94 -16.31 -0.73 2.01
N GLN A 95 -17.00 0.42 2.18
CA GLN A 95 -18.44 0.43 2.48
C GLN A 95 -19.25 -0.23 1.36
N GLN A 96 -18.93 0.05 0.09
CA GLN A 96 -19.61 -0.60 -1.05
C GLN A 96 -19.42 -2.12 -1.03
N LEU A 97 -18.19 -2.59 -0.78
CA LEU A 97 -17.89 -4.03 -0.71
C LEU A 97 -18.60 -4.69 0.48
N LYS A 98 -18.61 -4.03 1.64
CA LYS A 98 -19.29 -4.52 2.84
C LYS A 98 -20.80 -4.62 2.65
N LEU A 99 -21.40 -3.70 1.92
CA LEU A 99 -22.83 -3.75 1.58
C LEU A 99 -23.11 -4.87 0.58
N ALA A 100 -22.29 -5.02 -0.47
CA ALA A 100 -22.45 -6.08 -1.46
C ALA A 100 -22.32 -7.48 -0.85
N ALA A 101 -21.40 -7.69 0.09
CA ALA A 101 -21.19 -8.98 0.76
C ALA A 101 -22.28 -9.38 1.77
N ARG A 102 -23.29 -8.53 2.00
CA ARG A 102 -24.45 -8.84 2.85
C ARG A 102 -25.61 -9.45 2.07
N TYR A 103 -25.51 -9.48 0.74
CA TYR A 103 -26.44 -10.10 -0.18
C TYR A 103 -25.74 -11.26 -0.89
#